data_AF-A0A068DNN2-F1
#
_entry.id   AF-A0A068DNN2-F1
#
_cell.length_a   1.000
_cell.length_b   1.000
_cell.length_c   1.000
_cell.angle_alpha   90.00
_cell.angle_beta   90.00
_cell.angle_gamma   90.00
#
_symmetry.space_group_name_H-M   'P 1'
#
loop_
_entity.id
_entity.type
_entity.pdbx_description
1 polymer ?
#
loop_
_entity_poly.entity_id
_entity_poly.type
_entity_poly.pdbx_seq_one_letter_code
_entity_poly.pdbx_strand_id
1 'polypeptide(L)' 'MKVKTSLKKRSVDSKIVRRKGGRLYVIDKKNPKFKQRQA' A
#
# COMPACT_ATOMS: atom_id res chain seq x y z
N MET A 1 3.58 -7.89 2.96
CA MET A 1 2.68 -6.73 3.13
C MET A 1 2.92 -6.15 4.52
N LYS A 2 3.28 -4.87 4.63
CA LYS A 2 3.65 -4.23 5.91
C LYS A 2 2.50 -3.39 6.45
N VAL A 3 2.17 -3.52 7.73
CA VAL A 3 1.10 -2.73 8.37
C VAL A 3 1.72 -1.47 8.98
N LYS A 4 1.19 -0.28 8.66
CA LYS A 4 1.67 1.01 9.15
C LYS A 4 0.49 1.97 9.32
N THR A 5 0.61 2.94 10.22
CA THR A 5 -0.40 4.01 10.38
C THR A 5 -0.38 4.99 9.22
N SER A 6 0.81 5.40 8.76
CA SER A 6 1.00 6.26 7.61
C SER A 6 1.42 5.46 6.36
N LEU A 7 0.84 5.82 5.22
CA LEU A 7 1.12 5.22 3.93
C LEU A 7 1.72 6.26 2.98
N LYS A 8 2.73 5.84 2.21
CA LYS A 8 3.32 6.65 1.14
C LYS A 8 3.74 5.77 -0.03
N LYS A 9 3.73 6.33 -1.24
CA LYS A 9 4.33 5.67 -2.40
C LYS A 9 5.83 5.51 -2.16
N ARG A 10 6.40 4.35 -2.51
CA ARG A 10 7.84 4.05 -2.37
C ARG A 10 8.56 3.93 -3.71
N SER A 11 7.80 3.85 -4.80
CA SER A 11 8.28 3.78 -6.17
C SER A 11 7.23 4.42 -7.09
N VAL A 12 7.62 4.70 -8.33
CA VAL A 12 6.76 5.23 -9.39
C VAL A 12 5.60 4.27 -9.68
N ASP A 13 5.84 2.96 -9.60
CA ASP A 13 4.83 1.93 -9.86
C ASP A 13 3.88 1.69 -8.66
N SER A 14 4.19 2.24 -7.49
CA SER A 14 3.37 2.06 -6.29
C SER A 14 2.06 2.85 -6.39
N LYS A 15 0.94 2.16 -6.17
CA LYS A 15 -0.41 2.75 -6.20
C LYS A 15 -1.05 2.68 -4.82
N ILE A 16 -1.69 3.77 -4.40
CA ILE A 16 -2.53 3.78 -3.20
C ILE A 16 -3.94 3.45 -3.63
N VAL A 17 -4.56 2.47 -2.98
CA VAL A 17 -5.94 2.06 -3.26
C VAL A 17 -6.74 1.96 -1.97
N ARG A 18 -8.02 2.30 -2.03
CA ARG A 18 -8.98 2.03 -0.96
C ARG A 18 -9.77 0.76 -1.31
N ARG A 19 -9.88 -0.17 -0.37
CA ARG A 19 -10.62 -1.43 -0.56
C ARG A 19 -11.89 -1.45 0.29
N LYS A 20 -12.81 -2.38 -0.02
CA LYS A 20 -14.04 -2.61 0.77
C LYS A 20 -13.65 -2.86 2.23
N GLY A 21 -14.26 -2.12 3.16
CA GLY A 21 -13.82 -2.04 4.56
C GLY A 21 -13.03 -0.78 4.92
N GLY A 22 -12.95 0.21 4.03
CA GLY A 22 -12.49 1.57 4.33
C GLY A 22 -10.97 1.74 4.46
N ARG A 23 -10.21 0.63 4.50
CA ARG A 23 -8.76 0.65 4.66
C ARG A 23 -8.02 1.03 3.38
N LEU A 24 -6.94 1.80 3.56
CA LEU A 24 -5.99 2.14 2.49
C LEU A 24 -4.87 1.11 2.39
N TYR A 25 -4.40 0.89 1.17
CA TYR A 25 -3.32 -0.02 0.84
C TYR A 25 -2.36 0.62 -0.17
N VAL A 26 -1.07 0.36 0.00
CA VAL A 26 -0.08 0.56 -1.07
C VAL A 26 0.09 -0.77 -1.79
N ILE A 27 -0.10 -0.78 -3.11
CA ILE A 27 0.09 -1.95 -3.96
C ILE A 27 1.17 -1.65 -4.98
N ASP A 28 2.09 -2.61 -5.11
CA ASP A 28 3.12 -2.62 -6.13
C ASP A 28 3.14 -4.03 -6.72
N LYS A 29 2.89 -4.13 -8.03
CA LYS A 29 2.85 -5.42 -8.76
C LYS A 29 4.25 -5.89 -9.14
N LYS A 30 5.21 -4.97 -9.36
CA LYS A 30 6.58 -5.31 -9.72
C LYS A 30 7.40 -5.67 -8.47
N ASN A 31 7.16 -4.98 -7.35
CA ASN A 31 7.92 -5.14 -6.11
C ASN A 31 7.02 -5.44 -4.89
N PRO A 32 6.73 -6.72 -4.59
CA PRO A 32 5.81 -7.09 -3.49
C PRO A 32 6.30 -6.66 -2.10
N LYS A 33 7.61 -6.42 -1.93
CA LYS A 33 8.21 -5.87 -0.70
C LYS A 33 7.66 -4.47 -0.35
N PHE A 34 7.08 -3.75 -1.31
CA PHE A 34 6.60 -2.38 -1.16
C PHE A 34 5.12 -2.30 -0.78
N LYS A 35 4.42 -3.45 -0.73
CA LYS A 35 3.01 -3.50 -0.33
C LYS A 35 2.82 -3.11 1.13
N GLN A 36 1.89 -2.20 1.40
CA GLN A 36 1.55 -1.73 2.74
C GLN A 36 0.04 -1.69 2.98
N ARG A 37 -0.39 -1.77 4.23
CA ARG A 37 -1.78 -1.63 4.69
C ARG A 37 -1.84 -0.61 5.82
N GLN A 38 -2.85 0.26 5.79
CA GLN A 38 -3.15 1.15 6.90
C GLN A 38 -3.66 0.33 8.09
N ALA A 39 -2.96 0.44 9.23
CA ALA A 39 -3.41 -0.13 10.50
C ALA A 39 -4.75 0.49 10.88
#